data_AF-A0A6S6TPY4-F1
#
_entry.id   AF-A0A6S6TPY4-F1
#
_cell.length_a   1.000
_cell.length_b   1.000
_cell.length_c   1.000
_cell.angle_alpha   90.00
_cell.angle_beta   90.00
_cell.angle_gamma   90.00
#
_symmetry.space_group_name_H-M   'P 1'
#
loop_
_entity.id
_entity.type
_entity.pdbx_description
1 polymer ?
#
loop_
_entity_poly.entity_id
_entity_poly.type
_entity_poly.pdbx_seq_one_letter_code
_entity_poly.pdbx_strand_id
1 'polypeptide(L)'
;MNQEEIFALAFAKFEEERLLNSLEDFNVEAYLNDEFYFNINEDNASTKVYHVIKKVWTEGVLDLFIKNHILVDKLEVKDLVALDSTRFVKLVCEVLKLKLLEEKEAWGLLFLNAQRIQDTFENAEDFKASYFKGALFYEILFRSEEEERGEKIESFDALLQERHKASSVELAWLEDDVFDSFKIEGKLPNSPSKKLVKTPEKPMEAQVSNMHQLLEKEDKTALWKLLDEFSEEERNKFLHQLYTNKKHNSSILTAEDYLELPALYPDVSYAYYLRGVYFYHFAWEARGLGITNTVGQKNYALFYERLRYAMADLKQAHELSPNEQTYWAELYNLVKHFKSKEADLLQEKLYTLIKENAMQNLYCIQRVSHLNKARWGGSHKESLDWAREVITHNQKGSPIKIIIFEALIEQYNYILKFDRDEEKANAIFKELALQDEVNQYFDELLACIEKADDNISTTLMFWYEKVGDAQRIETLTDLIQSF
;
A
#
# COMPACT_ATOMS: atom_id res chain seq x y z
N MET A 1 28.18 -29.04 5.65
CA MET A 1 27.93 -27.61 5.84
C MET A 1 29.23 -26.93 6.20
N ASN A 2 29.48 -25.74 5.66
CA ASN A 2 30.56 -24.86 6.12
C ASN A 2 30.18 -24.21 7.48
N GLN A 3 31.06 -23.38 8.04
CA GLN A 3 30.81 -22.78 9.37
C GLN A 3 29.65 -21.77 9.33
N GLU A 4 29.49 -21.08 8.21
CA GLU A 4 28.45 -20.09 7.94
C GLU A 4 27.05 -20.72 7.88
N GLU A 5 26.93 -21.86 7.21
CA GLU A 5 25.69 -22.64 7.14
C GLU A 5 25.33 -23.22 8.52
N ILE A 6 26.33 -23.69 9.28
CA ILE A 6 26.12 -24.18 10.66
C ILE A 6 25.61 -23.04 11.55
N PHE A 7 26.22 -21.85 11.44
CA PHE A 7 25.82 -20.66 12.17
C PHE A 7 24.39 -20.24 11.82
N ALA A 8 24.09 -20.07 10.54
CA ALA A 8 22.78 -19.62 10.07
C ALA A 8 21.63 -20.54 10.51
N LEU A 9 21.88 -21.85 10.58
CA LEU A 9 20.89 -22.83 11.04
C LEU A 9 20.85 -23.03 12.56
N ALA A 10 21.88 -22.63 13.30
CA ALA A 10 21.97 -22.87 14.74
C ALA A 10 20.79 -22.23 15.50
N PHE A 11 20.31 -21.09 15.01
CA PHE A 11 19.23 -20.34 15.65
C PHE A 11 17.89 -21.09 15.63
N ALA A 12 17.59 -21.90 14.61
CA ALA A 12 16.32 -22.65 14.56
C ALA A 12 16.10 -23.57 15.79
N LYS A 13 17.19 -24.01 16.44
CA LYS A 13 17.14 -24.91 17.60
C LYS A 13 16.41 -24.29 18.79
N PHE A 14 16.55 -22.99 18.99
CA PHE A 14 15.86 -22.28 20.07
C PHE A 14 14.35 -22.23 19.86
N GLU A 15 13.91 -21.96 18.63
CA GLU A 15 12.49 -21.96 18.28
C GLU A 15 11.93 -23.38 18.31
N GLU A 16 12.71 -24.38 17.88
CA GLU A 16 12.35 -25.79 18.00
C GLU A 16 12.16 -26.22 19.45
N GLU A 17 13.09 -25.89 20.36
CA GLU A 17 12.95 -26.16 21.80
C GLU A 17 11.70 -25.47 22.38
N ARG A 18 11.43 -24.21 21.99
CA ARG A 18 10.22 -23.48 22.42
C ARG A 18 8.94 -24.13 21.94
N LEU A 19 8.88 -24.54 20.67
CA LEU A 19 7.70 -25.15 20.06
C LEU A 19 7.42 -26.54 20.65
N LEU A 20 8.45 -27.35 20.89
CA LEU A 20 8.32 -28.65 21.56
C LEU A 20 7.79 -28.54 23.00
N ASN A 21 8.10 -27.44 23.68
CA ASN A 21 7.60 -27.18 25.02
C ASN A 21 6.18 -26.59 25.05
N SER A 22 5.67 -26.07 23.93
CA SER A 22 4.40 -25.33 23.87
C SER A 22 3.30 -26.00 23.06
N LEU A 23 3.64 -26.97 22.21
CA LEU A 23 2.68 -27.69 21.36
C LEU A 23 2.66 -29.17 21.72
N GLU A 24 1.47 -29.73 21.94
CA GLU A 24 1.30 -31.16 22.28
C GLU A 24 1.81 -32.09 21.17
N ASP A 25 1.67 -31.68 19.90
CA ASP A 25 2.22 -32.34 18.71
C ASP A 25 2.64 -31.29 17.67
N PHE A 26 3.94 -30.98 17.57
CA PHE A 26 4.43 -30.05 16.54
C PHE A 26 4.19 -30.59 15.13
N ASN A 27 3.26 -29.96 14.39
CA ASN A 27 3.05 -30.17 12.96
C ASN A 27 3.35 -28.86 12.21
N VAL A 28 4.10 -28.96 11.11
CA VAL A 28 4.44 -27.83 10.23
C VAL A 28 3.20 -27.10 9.73
N GLU A 29 2.12 -27.81 9.38
CA GLU A 29 0.88 -27.18 8.92
C GLU A 29 0.23 -26.34 10.02
N ALA A 30 0.15 -26.88 11.24
CA ALA A 30 -0.36 -26.16 12.41
C ALA A 30 0.53 -24.96 12.76
N TYR A 31 1.85 -25.10 12.70
CA TYR A 31 2.78 -23.99 12.92
C TYR A 31 2.56 -22.86 11.92
N LEU A 32 2.49 -23.19 10.63
CA LEU A 32 2.27 -22.20 9.58
C LEU A 32 0.91 -21.51 9.71
N ASN A 33 -0.14 -22.26 10.01
CA ASN A 33 -1.47 -21.72 10.18
C ASN A 33 -1.62 -20.89 11.46
N ASP A 34 -1.12 -21.38 12.60
CA ASP A 34 -1.39 -20.78 13.90
C ASP A 34 -0.46 -19.60 14.21
N GLU A 35 0.80 -19.65 13.75
CA GLU A 35 1.77 -18.59 13.99
C GLU A 35 1.76 -17.51 12.89
N PHE A 36 1.38 -17.89 11.67
CA PHE A 36 1.48 -17.01 10.51
C PHE A 36 0.20 -16.87 9.68
N TYR A 37 -0.89 -17.54 10.07
CA TYR A 37 -2.16 -17.55 9.32
C TYR A 37 -1.96 -17.99 7.87
N PHE A 38 -1.05 -18.93 7.65
CA PHE A 38 -0.66 -19.44 6.35
C PHE A 38 -1.16 -20.87 6.12
N ASN A 39 -2.06 -21.04 5.15
CA ASN A 39 -2.58 -22.35 4.76
C ASN A 39 -1.82 -22.89 3.54
N ILE A 40 -1.10 -23.99 3.75
CA ILE A 40 -0.27 -24.63 2.71
C ILE A 40 -1.06 -25.22 1.55
N ASN A 41 -2.37 -25.43 1.72
CA ASN A 41 -3.24 -26.04 0.72
C ASN A 41 -3.86 -25.00 -0.25
N GLU A 42 -3.51 -23.72 -0.12
CA GLU A 42 -4.01 -22.68 -1.02
C GLU A 42 -3.28 -22.69 -2.37
N ASP A 43 -4.02 -22.41 -3.46
CA ASP A 43 -3.49 -22.41 -4.84
C ASP A 43 -2.31 -21.43 -5.05
N ASN A 44 -2.10 -20.48 -4.14
CA ASN A 44 -1.03 -19.49 -4.17
C ASN A 44 -0.08 -19.55 -2.96
N ALA A 45 0.05 -20.74 -2.34
CA ALA A 45 0.88 -20.96 -1.16
C ALA A 45 2.32 -20.43 -1.33
N SER A 46 2.97 -20.70 -2.47
CA SER A 46 4.33 -20.21 -2.76
C SER A 46 4.44 -18.68 -2.79
N THR A 47 3.47 -17.98 -3.36
CA THR A 47 3.45 -16.50 -3.40
C THR A 47 3.23 -15.91 -2.00
N LYS A 48 2.37 -16.55 -1.20
CA LYS A 48 2.11 -16.12 0.19
C LYS A 48 3.30 -16.38 1.12
N VAL A 49 4.11 -17.42 0.88
CA VAL A 49 5.36 -17.67 1.62
C VAL A 49 6.26 -16.45 1.61
N TYR A 50 6.45 -15.81 0.45
CA TYR A 50 7.25 -14.58 0.35
C TYR A 50 6.68 -13.44 1.17
N HIS A 51 5.36 -13.25 1.16
CA HIS A 51 4.72 -12.22 1.97
C HIS A 51 4.92 -12.47 3.46
N VAL A 52 4.75 -13.71 3.93
CA VAL A 52 4.95 -14.08 5.33
C VAL A 52 6.41 -13.91 5.75
N ILE A 53 7.36 -14.45 4.97
CA ILE A 53 8.80 -14.29 5.19
C ILE A 53 9.17 -12.81 5.29
N LYS A 54 8.74 -12.00 4.33
CA LYS A 54 8.98 -10.55 4.33
C LYS A 54 8.39 -9.90 5.57
N LYS A 55 7.14 -10.21 5.92
CA LYS A 55 6.48 -9.65 7.10
C LYS A 55 7.21 -9.97 8.39
N VAL A 56 7.60 -11.24 8.59
CA VAL A 56 8.38 -11.65 9.77
C VAL A 56 9.72 -10.91 9.82
N TRP A 57 10.37 -10.76 8.66
CA TRP A 57 11.64 -10.05 8.58
C TRP A 57 11.53 -8.55 8.90
N THR A 58 10.55 -7.85 8.30
CA THR A 58 10.48 -6.39 8.31
C THR A 58 9.63 -5.83 9.44
N GLU A 59 8.51 -6.48 9.75
CA GLU A 59 7.54 -6.02 10.76
C GLU A 59 7.71 -6.79 12.07
N GLY A 60 7.91 -8.10 11.98
CA GLY A 60 8.16 -8.98 13.13
C GLY A 60 7.11 -8.84 14.23
N VAL A 61 7.55 -8.89 15.49
CA VAL A 61 6.72 -8.60 16.67
C VAL A 61 6.86 -7.16 17.17
N LEU A 62 7.63 -6.31 16.48
CA LEU A 62 7.88 -4.92 16.89
C LEU A 62 6.60 -4.09 16.97
N ASP A 63 5.71 -4.30 16.01
CA ASP A 63 4.42 -3.60 15.94
C ASP A 63 3.53 -3.93 17.14
N LEU A 64 3.68 -5.14 17.69
CA LEU A 64 2.96 -5.62 18.87
C LEU A 64 3.56 -5.06 20.15
N PHE A 65 4.89 -4.97 20.23
CA PHE A 65 5.57 -4.29 21.34
C PHE A 65 5.16 -2.82 21.45
N ILE A 66 5.08 -2.11 20.32
CA ILE A 66 4.66 -0.70 20.30
C ILE A 66 3.23 -0.54 20.82
N LYS A 67 2.34 -1.49 20.52
CA LYS A 67 0.92 -1.46 20.93
C LYS A 67 0.71 -1.84 22.40
N ASN A 68 1.65 -2.54 23.03
CA ASN A 68 1.51 -3.09 24.36
C ASN A 68 2.57 -2.53 25.31
N HIS A 69 2.23 -1.46 26.02
CA HIS A 69 3.14 -0.76 26.94
C HIS A 69 3.49 -1.52 28.24
N ILE A 70 3.02 -2.76 28.38
CA ILE A 70 2.94 -3.47 29.66
C ILE A 70 4.31 -3.96 30.15
N LEU A 71 5.33 -4.02 29.26
CA LEU A 71 6.67 -4.54 29.58
C LEU A 71 7.81 -3.69 28.96
N VAL A 72 7.56 -2.41 28.68
CA VAL A 72 8.54 -1.53 28.01
C VAL A 72 9.79 -1.28 28.87
N ASP A 73 9.70 -1.45 30.18
CA ASP A 73 10.82 -1.35 31.12
C ASP A 73 11.64 -2.64 31.24
N LYS A 74 11.10 -3.77 30.75
CA LYS A 74 11.73 -5.11 30.84
C LYS A 74 12.30 -5.62 29.52
N LEU A 75 12.00 -4.94 28.41
CA LEU A 75 12.36 -5.38 27.04
C LEU A 75 13.06 -4.30 26.25
N GLU A 76 14.03 -4.73 25.47
CA GLU A 76 14.71 -3.93 24.48
C GLU A 76 14.28 -4.35 23.06
N VAL A 77 14.46 -3.47 22.08
CA VAL A 77 14.14 -3.78 20.68
C VAL A 77 14.93 -5.01 20.21
N LYS A 78 16.18 -5.17 20.67
CA LYS A 78 17.00 -6.33 20.31
C LYS A 78 16.42 -7.67 20.78
N ASP A 79 15.66 -7.69 21.88
CA ASP A 79 15.03 -8.92 22.38
C ASP A 79 13.97 -9.44 21.39
N LEU A 80 13.24 -8.52 20.76
CA LEU A 80 12.27 -8.83 19.71
C LEU A 80 12.96 -9.27 18.42
N VAL A 81 14.07 -8.61 18.07
CA VAL A 81 14.89 -9.00 16.91
C VAL A 81 15.41 -10.43 17.08
N ALA A 82 15.85 -10.83 18.28
CA ALA A 82 16.32 -12.19 18.56
C ALA A 82 15.22 -13.24 18.36
N LEU A 83 14.01 -12.97 18.87
CA LEU A 83 12.85 -13.85 18.67
C LEU A 83 12.48 -13.95 17.19
N ASP A 84 12.30 -12.82 16.51
CA ASP A 84 11.88 -12.78 15.11
C ASP A 84 12.91 -13.47 14.20
N SER A 85 14.20 -13.27 14.46
CA SER A 85 15.27 -13.91 13.70
C SER A 85 15.25 -15.44 13.87
N THR A 86 14.96 -15.94 15.07
CA THR A 86 14.85 -17.38 15.34
C THR A 86 13.61 -18.00 14.69
N ARG A 87 12.45 -17.34 14.79
CA ARG A 87 11.20 -17.70 14.10
C ARG A 87 11.39 -17.70 12.57
N PHE A 88 12.12 -16.72 12.06
CA PHE A 88 12.44 -16.59 10.65
C PHE A 88 13.24 -17.79 10.13
N VAL A 89 14.32 -18.18 10.80
CA VAL A 89 15.13 -19.35 10.40
C VAL A 89 14.28 -20.61 10.42
N LYS A 90 13.45 -20.80 11.46
CA LYS A 90 12.55 -21.95 11.56
C LYS A 90 11.54 -21.97 10.40
N LEU A 91 10.90 -20.84 10.12
CA LEU A 91 9.96 -20.69 9.00
C LEU A 91 10.62 -21.05 7.67
N VAL A 92 11.79 -20.46 7.36
CA VAL A 92 12.52 -20.73 6.11
C VAL A 92 12.87 -22.23 5.97
N CYS A 93 13.31 -22.86 7.05
CA CYS A 93 13.59 -24.30 7.06
C CYS A 93 12.34 -25.15 6.76
N GLU A 94 11.20 -24.83 7.37
CA GLU A 94 9.98 -25.61 7.15
C GLU A 94 9.38 -25.39 5.75
N VAL A 95 9.35 -24.16 5.22
CA VAL A 95 8.87 -23.90 3.86
C VAL A 95 9.78 -24.52 2.79
N LEU A 96 11.09 -24.60 3.05
CA LEU A 96 12.04 -25.30 2.19
C LEU A 96 11.74 -26.81 2.15
N LYS A 97 11.45 -27.44 3.29
CA LYS A 97 11.05 -28.87 3.35
C LYS A 97 9.76 -29.12 2.57
N LEU A 98 8.84 -28.16 2.57
CA LEU A 98 7.59 -28.19 1.80
C LEU A 98 7.78 -27.88 0.31
N LYS A 99 9.00 -27.53 -0.13
CA LYS A 99 9.32 -27.13 -1.51
C LYS A 99 8.55 -25.89 -1.97
N LEU A 100 8.25 -24.99 -1.04
CA LEU A 100 7.61 -23.70 -1.33
C LEU A 100 8.63 -22.58 -1.61
N LEU A 101 9.92 -22.89 -1.49
CA LEU A 101 11.05 -21.98 -1.73
C LEU A 101 12.19 -22.74 -2.40
N GLU A 102 12.93 -22.13 -3.33
CA GLU A 102 14.13 -22.75 -3.90
C GLU A 102 15.27 -22.76 -2.88
N GLU A 103 16.14 -23.78 -2.94
CA GLU A 103 17.27 -23.93 -2.01
C GLU A 103 18.20 -22.71 -2.01
N LYS A 104 18.46 -22.13 -3.19
CA LYS A 104 19.32 -20.94 -3.33
C LYS A 104 18.69 -19.71 -2.67
N GLU A 105 17.37 -19.55 -2.79
CA GLU A 105 16.63 -18.45 -2.18
C GLU A 105 16.61 -18.58 -0.66
N ALA A 106 16.37 -19.80 -0.16
CA ALA A 106 16.42 -20.12 1.26
C ALA A 106 17.78 -19.75 1.88
N TRP A 107 18.89 -20.16 1.26
CA TRP A 107 20.22 -19.81 1.74
C TRP A 107 20.50 -18.31 1.71
N GLY A 108 20.06 -17.61 0.66
CA GLY A 108 20.17 -16.15 0.59
C GLY A 108 19.48 -15.46 1.77
N LEU A 109 18.25 -15.88 2.09
CA LEU A 109 17.50 -15.37 3.24
C LEU A 109 18.17 -15.73 4.58
N LEU A 110 18.66 -16.96 4.73
CA LEU A 110 19.33 -17.42 5.95
C LEU A 110 20.62 -16.64 6.22
N PHE A 111 21.45 -16.37 5.20
CA PHE A 111 22.68 -15.59 5.38
C PHE A 111 22.41 -14.12 5.69
N LEU A 112 21.43 -13.50 5.03
CA LEU A 112 21.03 -12.14 5.37
C LEU A 112 20.54 -12.05 6.83
N ASN A 113 19.89 -13.10 7.35
CA ASN A 113 19.38 -13.11 8.72
C ASN A 113 20.52 -13.31 9.71
N ALA A 114 21.46 -14.20 9.36
CA ALA A 114 22.68 -14.42 10.11
C ALA A 114 23.49 -13.13 10.26
N GLN A 115 23.62 -12.34 9.18
CA GLN A 115 24.25 -11.02 9.24
C GLN A 115 23.51 -10.07 10.18
N ARG A 116 22.18 -9.98 10.05
CA ARG A 116 21.36 -9.15 10.93
C ARG A 116 21.59 -9.50 12.41
N ILE A 117 21.77 -10.78 12.72
CA ILE A 117 22.10 -11.23 14.08
C ILE A 117 23.50 -10.74 14.48
N GLN A 118 24.53 -10.95 13.66
CA GLN A 118 25.89 -10.47 13.99
C GLN A 118 25.97 -8.95 14.14
N ASP A 119 25.21 -8.19 13.34
CA ASP A 119 25.13 -6.72 13.44
C ASP A 119 24.45 -6.24 14.73
N THR A 120 23.60 -7.08 15.33
CA THR A 120 22.75 -6.69 16.47
C THR A 120 23.31 -7.14 17.81
N PHE A 121 23.98 -8.30 17.87
CA PHE A 121 24.38 -8.94 19.13
C PHE A 121 25.88 -9.14 19.20
N GLU A 122 26.44 -8.95 20.39
CA GLU A 122 27.90 -9.02 20.58
C GLU A 122 28.45 -10.45 20.50
N ASN A 123 27.66 -11.43 20.96
CA ASN A 123 28.04 -12.83 21.04
C ASN A 123 26.81 -13.74 21.25
N ALA A 124 27.04 -15.05 21.26
CA ALA A 124 26.00 -16.06 21.48
C ALA A 124 25.25 -15.91 22.80
N GLU A 125 25.90 -15.51 23.89
CA GLU A 125 25.26 -15.35 25.20
C GLU A 125 24.34 -14.12 25.21
N ASP A 126 24.77 -13.00 24.60
CA ASP A 126 23.92 -11.82 24.42
C ASP A 126 22.68 -12.15 23.58
N PHE A 127 22.86 -12.83 22.44
CA PHE A 127 21.73 -13.30 21.62
C PHE A 127 20.80 -14.22 22.42
N LYS A 128 21.35 -15.21 23.14
CA LYS A 128 20.58 -16.19 23.92
C LYS A 128 19.74 -15.50 25.00
N ALA A 129 20.34 -14.57 25.74
CA ALA A 129 19.64 -13.79 26.76
C ALA A 129 18.49 -12.96 26.15
N SER A 130 18.75 -12.28 25.02
CA SER A 130 17.74 -11.50 24.32
C SER A 130 16.61 -12.35 23.73
N TYR A 131 16.93 -13.52 23.16
CA TYR A 131 15.94 -14.46 22.66
C TYR A 131 14.96 -14.88 23.75
N PHE A 132 15.45 -15.29 24.93
CA PHE A 132 14.56 -15.75 26.00
C PHE A 132 13.65 -14.65 26.54
N LYS A 133 14.14 -13.40 26.59
CA LYS A 133 13.29 -12.25 26.93
C LYS A 133 12.17 -12.06 25.90
N GLY A 134 12.53 -12.04 24.61
CA GLY A 134 11.56 -11.89 23.51
C GLY A 134 10.53 -13.02 23.49
N ALA A 135 10.97 -14.27 23.63
CA ALA A 135 10.11 -15.45 23.65
C ALA A 135 9.14 -15.45 24.85
N LEU A 136 9.63 -15.16 26.06
CA LEU A 136 8.79 -15.07 27.25
C LEU A 136 7.74 -13.96 27.11
N PHE A 137 8.15 -12.80 26.58
CA PHE A 137 7.23 -11.70 26.28
C PHE A 137 6.11 -12.13 25.33
N TYR A 138 6.48 -12.77 24.22
CA TYR A 138 5.53 -13.26 23.23
C TYR A 138 4.51 -14.22 23.85
N GLU A 139 4.96 -15.16 24.68
CA GLU A 139 4.07 -16.13 25.32
C GLU A 139 3.14 -15.50 26.37
N ILE A 140 3.64 -14.54 27.14
CA ILE A 140 2.80 -13.80 28.10
C ILE A 140 1.69 -13.05 27.35
N LEU A 141 2.01 -12.38 26.25
CA LEU A 141 1.02 -11.59 25.52
C LEU A 141 0.04 -12.43 24.69
N PHE A 142 0.52 -13.49 24.04
CA PHE A 142 -0.25 -14.18 23.01
C PHE A 142 -0.74 -15.57 23.39
N ARG A 143 -0.06 -16.23 24.33
CA ARG A 143 -0.36 -17.62 24.71
C ARG A 143 -0.94 -17.74 26.11
N SER A 144 -0.87 -16.69 26.93
CA SER A 144 -1.45 -16.69 28.26
C SER A 144 -2.86 -16.09 28.24
N GLU A 145 -3.75 -16.75 28.98
CA GLU A 145 -5.08 -16.23 29.30
C GLU A 145 -4.97 -14.86 29.96
N GLU A 146 -5.93 -13.98 29.70
CA GLU A 146 -5.88 -12.58 30.15
C GLU A 146 -5.71 -12.45 31.68
N GLU A 147 -6.33 -13.36 32.43
CA GLU A 147 -6.29 -13.41 33.90
C GLU A 147 -4.90 -13.77 34.45
N GLU A 148 -4.10 -14.54 33.70
CA GLU A 148 -2.77 -15.00 34.12
C GLU A 148 -1.64 -14.01 33.77
N ARG A 149 -1.90 -13.06 32.87
CA ARG A 149 -0.85 -12.18 32.34
C ARG A 149 -0.21 -11.35 33.44
N GLY A 150 -1.02 -10.80 34.36
CA GLY A 150 -0.54 -9.96 35.46
C GLY A 150 0.48 -10.70 36.34
N GLU A 151 0.16 -11.93 36.75
CA GLU A 151 1.05 -12.77 37.58
C GLU A 151 2.35 -13.12 36.85
N LYS A 152 2.26 -13.46 35.55
CA LYS A 152 3.43 -13.77 34.73
C LYS A 152 4.32 -12.55 34.48
N ILE A 153 3.72 -11.36 34.37
CA ILE A 153 4.45 -10.08 34.25
C ILE A 153 5.20 -9.77 35.56
N GLU A 154 4.54 -9.93 36.70
CA GLU A 154 5.18 -9.74 38.01
C GLU A 154 6.33 -10.74 38.23
N SER A 155 6.15 -11.97 37.74
CA SER A 155 7.13 -13.06 37.85
C SER A 155 8.12 -13.13 36.68
N PHE A 156 8.17 -12.13 35.79
CA PHE A 156 8.91 -12.18 34.52
C PHE A 156 10.39 -12.58 34.71
N ASP A 157 11.08 -11.98 35.67
CA ASP A 157 12.51 -12.21 35.87
C ASP A 157 12.79 -13.63 36.41
N ALA A 158 11.88 -14.17 37.23
CA ALA A 158 11.99 -15.54 37.75
C ALA A 158 11.76 -16.56 36.63
N LEU A 159 10.72 -16.36 35.82
CA LEU A 159 10.40 -17.19 34.66
C LEU A 159 11.52 -17.15 33.62
N LEU A 160 12.11 -15.98 33.39
CA LEU A 160 13.25 -15.81 32.49
C LEU A 160 14.46 -16.62 32.96
N GLN A 161 14.81 -16.54 34.24
CA GLN A 161 15.92 -17.32 34.82
C GLN A 161 15.68 -18.82 34.75
N GLU A 162 14.43 -19.26 34.99
CA GLU A 162 14.06 -20.67 34.87
C GLU A 162 14.26 -21.18 33.44
N ARG A 163 13.76 -20.45 32.44
CA ARG A 163 13.92 -20.82 31.01
C ARG A 163 15.37 -20.86 30.58
N HIS A 164 16.14 -19.85 30.98
CA HIS A 164 17.55 -19.78 30.65
C HIS A 164 18.33 -20.97 31.22
N LYS A 165 17.96 -21.46 32.41
CA LYS A 165 18.58 -22.65 33.03
C LYS A 165 18.07 -23.96 32.44
N ALA A 166 16.83 -24.00 31.98
CA ALA A 166 16.21 -25.19 31.40
C ALA A 166 16.71 -25.46 29.96
N SER A 167 17.09 -24.41 29.24
CA SER A 167 17.54 -24.56 27.85
C SER A 167 18.87 -25.30 27.74
N SER A 168 18.88 -26.30 26.87
CA SER A 168 20.06 -27.11 26.53
C SER A 168 20.74 -26.67 25.24
N VAL A 169 20.21 -25.62 24.59
CA VAL A 169 20.70 -25.16 23.29
C VAL A 169 22.02 -24.41 23.45
N GLU A 170 23.05 -24.95 22.83
CA GLU A 170 24.35 -24.33 22.60
C GLU A 170 24.40 -23.77 21.17
N LEU A 171 24.74 -22.49 21.04
CA LEU A 171 24.90 -21.83 19.75
C LEU A 171 26.35 -21.89 19.28
N ALA A 172 26.52 -22.26 18.01
CA ALA A 172 27.75 -21.90 17.31
C ALA A 172 27.71 -20.40 17.01
N TRP A 173 28.80 -19.69 17.26
CA TRP A 173 28.97 -18.26 16.93
C TRP A 173 30.13 -18.10 15.96
N LEU A 174 29.99 -17.18 15.00
CA LEU A 174 31.09 -16.80 14.11
C LEU A 174 31.80 -15.58 14.68
N GLU A 175 33.12 -15.69 14.79
CA GLU A 175 33.99 -14.57 15.19
C GLU A 175 34.14 -13.54 14.07
N ASP A 176 34.14 -13.99 12.82
CA ASP A 176 34.22 -13.15 11.62
C ASP A 176 32.81 -12.92 11.02
N ASP A 177 32.65 -11.83 10.27
CA ASP A 177 31.40 -11.49 9.58
C ASP A 177 31.01 -12.58 8.57
N VAL A 178 29.73 -12.97 8.53
CA VAL A 178 29.28 -14.07 7.66
C VAL A 178 29.57 -13.80 6.19
N PHE A 179 29.67 -12.54 5.75
CA PHE A 179 30.00 -12.17 4.38
C PHE A 179 31.50 -11.97 4.11
N ASP A 180 32.37 -11.94 5.11
CA ASP A 180 33.82 -11.79 4.90
C ASP A 180 34.42 -12.98 4.12
N SER A 181 33.80 -14.16 4.22
CA SER A 181 34.17 -15.33 3.43
C SER A 181 33.65 -15.29 1.98
N PHE A 182 32.66 -14.44 1.69
CA PHE A 182 32.07 -14.25 0.37
C PHE A 182 32.82 -13.15 -0.41
N LYS A 183 34.08 -13.41 -0.76
CA LYS A 183 34.80 -12.55 -1.71
C LYS A 183 34.10 -12.60 -3.06
N ILE A 184 33.40 -11.51 -3.41
CA ILE A 184 32.83 -11.33 -4.75
C ILE A 184 34.00 -11.15 -5.73
N GLU A 185 34.47 -12.24 -6.31
CA GLU A 185 35.38 -12.22 -7.46
C GLU A 185 34.60 -11.76 -8.70
N GLY A 186 34.31 -10.47 -8.80
CA GLY A 186 33.54 -9.90 -9.88
C GLY A 186 34.06 -8.54 -10.31
N LYS A 187 34.79 -8.48 -11.44
CA LYS A 187 34.91 -7.24 -12.20
C LYS A 187 33.50 -6.77 -12.53
N LEU A 188 33.11 -5.60 -12.02
CA LEU A 188 31.89 -4.91 -12.42
C LEU A 188 31.79 -4.95 -13.96
N PRO A 189 30.71 -5.50 -14.54
CA PRO A 189 30.52 -5.44 -15.98
C PRO A 189 30.44 -3.97 -16.38
N ASN A 190 31.35 -3.53 -17.26
CA ASN A 190 31.27 -2.21 -17.87
C ASN A 190 29.88 -2.06 -18.50
N SER A 191 29.09 -1.10 -18.02
CA SER A 191 27.78 -0.78 -18.58
C SER A 191 27.90 -0.56 -20.09
N PRO A 192 27.26 -1.40 -20.93
CA PRO A 192 27.31 -1.18 -22.36
C PRO A 192 26.39 0.00 -22.70
N SER A 193 26.96 1.09 -23.20
CA SER A 193 26.21 2.14 -23.87
C SER A 193 25.63 1.60 -25.18
N LYS A 194 24.44 1.00 -25.11
CA LYS A 194 23.72 0.56 -26.30
C LYS A 194 23.19 1.79 -27.04
N LYS A 195 23.76 2.05 -28.23
CA LYS A 195 23.12 2.88 -29.24
C LYS A 195 21.83 2.20 -29.69
N LEU A 196 20.69 2.85 -29.46
CA LEU A 196 19.37 2.43 -29.90
C LEU A 196 19.32 2.34 -31.43
N VAL A 197 19.16 1.12 -31.93
CA VAL A 197 18.78 0.85 -33.31
C VAL A 197 17.27 1.07 -33.40
N LYS A 198 16.81 1.98 -34.27
CA LYS A 198 15.38 2.19 -34.52
C LYS A 198 14.79 0.95 -35.20
N THR A 199 14.02 0.18 -34.45
CA THR A 199 13.18 -0.91 -34.95
C THR A 199 11.93 -0.30 -35.60
N PRO A 200 11.42 -0.87 -36.72
CA PRO A 200 10.19 -0.37 -37.34
C PRO A 200 9.00 -0.40 -36.36
N GLU A 201 8.27 0.72 -36.30
CA GLU A 201 7.08 0.91 -35.46
C GLU A 201 6.02 -0.17 -35.75
N LYS A 202 5.70 -0.98 -34.73
CA LYS A 202 4.52 -1.85 -34.76
C LYS A 202 3.27 -1.02 -34.41
N PRO A 203 2.07 -1.41 -34.86
CA PRO A 203 0.85 -0.70 -34.48
C PRO A 203 0.63 -0.79 -32.96
N MET A 204 0.50 0.36 -32.31
CA MET A 204 0.29 0.52 -30.87
C MET A 204 -0.88 -0.32 -30.31
N GLU A 205 -1.92 -0.57 -31.10
CA GLU A 205 -3.06 -1.42 -30.73
C GLU A 205 -2.66 -2.88 -30.47
N ALA A 206 -1.71 -3.42 -31.24
CA ALA A 206 -1.23 -4.79 -31.05
C ALA A 206 -0.40 -4.92 -29.76
N GLN A 207 0.36 -3.88 -29.41
CA GLN A 207 1.12 -3.83 -28.15
C GLN A 207 0.18 -3.71 -26.93
N VAL A 208 -0.88 -2.91 -27.01
CA VAL A 208 -1.90 -2.78 -25.96
C VAL A 208 -2.67 -4.10 -25.76
N SER A 209 -3.02 -4.81 -26.83
CA SER A 209 -3.65 -6.14 -26.72
C SER A 209 -2.72 -7.17 -26.06
N ASN A 210 -1.44 -7.17 -26.42
CA ASN A 210 -0.44 -8.05 -25.79
C ASN A 210 -0.26 -7.72 -24.30
N MET A 211 -0.28 -6.42 -23.94
CA MET A 211 -0.26 -5.98 -22.55
C MET A 211 -1.42 -6.59 -21.74
N HIS A 212 -2.66 -6.45 -22.20
CA HIS A 212 -3.80 -7.00 -21.46
C HIS A 212 -3.66 -8.51 -21.22
N GLN A 213 -3.16 -9.26 -22.21
CA GLN A 213 -2.89 -10.69 -22.04
C GLN A 213 -1.80 -11.00 -21.02
N LEU A 214 -0.74 -10.18 -20.96
CA LEU A 214 0.33 -10.34 -19.96
C LEU A 214 -0.16 -9.99 -18.55
N LEU A 215 -0.99 -8.95 -18.43
CA LEU A 215 -1.61 -8.57 -17.16
C LEU A 215 -2.59 -9.63 -16.66
N GLU A 216 -3.39 -10.24 -17.55
CA GLU A 216 -4.29 -11.35 -17.20
C GLU A 216 -3.54 -12.61 -16.75
N LYS A 217 -2.31 -12.82 -17.23
CA LYS A 217 -1.46 -13.96 -16.88
C LYS A 217 -0.55 -13.69 -15.68
N GLU A 218 -0.55 -12.46 -15.16
CA GLU A 218 0.37 -11.99 -14.11
C GLU A 218 1.87 -12.26 -14.45
N ASP A 219 2.22 -12.29 -15.74
CA ASP A 219 3.61 -12.55 -16.20
C ASP A 219 4.44 -11.26 -16.17
N LYS A 220 4.88 -10.90 -14.96
CA LYS A 220 5.67 -9.71 -14.66
C LYS A 220 7.00 -9.66 -15.43
N THR A 221 7.66 -10.81 -15.63
CA THR A 221 8.94 -10.86 -16.35
C THR A 221 8.76 -10.49 -17.82
N ALA A 222 7.74 -11.05 -18.48
CA ALA A 222 7.42 -10.70 -19.85
C ALA A 222 6.94 -9.24 -19.97
N LEU A 223 6.21 -8.74 -18.97
CA LEU A 223 5.75 -7.35 -18.91
C LEU A 223 6.92 -6.36 -18.92
N TRP A 224 7.92 -6.55 -18.06
CA TRP A 224 9.08 -5.66 -18.00
C TRP A 224 9.95 -5.74 -19.25
N LYS A 225 10.13 -6.95 -19.79
CA LYS A 225 10.83 -7.12 -21.06
C LYS A 225 10.14 -6.39 -22.21
N LEU A 226 8.81 -6.39 -22.24
CA LEU A 226 8.04 -5.62 -23.22
C LEU A 226 8.26 -4.11 -23.04
N LEU A 227 8.32 -3.64 -21.80
CA LEU A 227 8.58 -2.23 -21.48
C LEU A 227 9.97 -1.76 -21.89
N ASP A 228 10.99 -2.61 -21.76
CA ASP A 228 12.35 -2.31 -22.19
C ASP A 228 12.42 -2.02 -23.70
N GLU A 229 11.53 -2.62 -24.50
CA GLU A 229 11.47 -2.43 -25.95
C GLU A 229 10.77 -1.13 -26.36
N PHE A 230 10.06 -0.47 -25.45
CA PHE A 230 9.28 0.74 -25.73
C PHE A 230 10.12 2.02 -25.72
N SER A 231 9.72 2.99 -26.52
CA SER A 231 10.15 4.38 -26.41
C SER A 231 9.64 5.03 -25.12
N GLU A 232 10.21 6.18 -24.75
CA GLU A 232 9.80 6.95 -23.57
C GLU A 232 8.29 7.27 -23.56
N GLU A 233 7.75 7.72 -24.70
CA GLU A 233 6.33 8.04 -24.87
C GLU A 233 5.44 6.81 -24.71
N GLU A 234 5.85 5.68 -25.32
CA GLU A 234 5.14 4.40 -25.19
C GLU A 234 5.16 3.90 -23.74
N ARG A 235 6.28 4.04 -23.02
CA ARG A 235 6.37 3.67 -21.59
C ARG A 235 5.48 4.54 -20.72
N ASN A 236 5.48 5.86 -20.93
CA ASN A 236 4.58 6.76 -20.21
C ASN A 236 3.11 6.38 -20.42
N LYS A 237 2.72 6.13 -21.67
CA LYS A 237 1.37 5.68 -22.00
C LYS A 237 1.03 4.33 -21.39
N PHE A 238 1.97 3.38 -21.43
CA PHE A 238 1.77 2.06 -20.85
C PHE A 238 1.57 2.12 -19.34
N LEU A 239 2.48 2.79 -18.63
CA LEU A 239 2.39 2.91 -17.18
C LEU A 239 1.11 3.65 -16.75
N HIS A 240 0.64 4.61 -17.57
CA HIS A 240 -0.67 5.23 -17.38
C HIS A 240 -1.84 4.26 -17.52
N GLN A 241 -1.82 3.39 -18.52
CA GLN A 241 -2.85 2.36 -18.69
C GLN A 241 -2.84 1.35 -17.54
N LEU A 242 -1.65 0.96 -17.08
CA LEU A 242 -1.48 0.08 -15.93
C LEU A 242 -2.13 0.69 -14.68
N TYR A 243 -1.89 1.98 -14.43
CA TYR A 243 -2.46 2.71 -13.29
C TYR A 243 -3.98 2.94 -13.37
N THR A 244 -4.51 3.22 -14.56
CA THR A 244 -5.93 3.56 -14.72
C THR A 244 -6.83 2.33 -14.78
N ASN A 245 -6.27 1.15 -15.07
CA ASN A 245 -7.04 -0.07 -15.15
C ASN A 245 -7.34 -0.67 -13.76
N LYS A 246 -8.40 -0.16 -13.13
CA LYS A 246 -8.88 -0.56 -11.79
C LYS A 246 -9.04 -2.08 -11.60
N LYS A 247 -9.34 -2.83 -12.67
CA LYS A 247 -9.52 -4.29 -12.62
C LYS A 247 -8.22 -5.06 -12.27
N HIS A 248 -7.07 -4.46 -12.55
CA HIS A 248 -5.75 -5.09 -12.40
C HIS A 248 -4.81 -4.34 -11.44
N ASN A 249 -5.22 -3.15 -10.98
CA ASN A 249 -4.34 -2.17 -10.34
C ASN A 249 -3.77 -2.61 -8.97
N SER A 250 -4.35 -3.63 -8.32
CA SER A 250 -3.93 -4.02 -6.96
C SER A 250 -3.16 -5.34 -6.85
N SER A 251 -3.08 -6.18 -7.90
CA SER A 251 -2.41 -7.50 -7.80
C SER A 251 -1.07 -7.60 -8.51
N ILE A 252 -0.80 -6.79 -9.54
CA ILE A 252 0.33 -7.02 -10.45
C ILE A 252 1.62 -6.32 -10.00
N LEU A 253 1.52 -5.07 -9.53
CA LEU A 253 2.69 -4.32 -9.06
C LEU A 253 2.86 -4.50 -7.55
N THR A 254 4.05 -4.92 -7.14
CA THR A 254 4.44 -4.99 -5.72
C THR A 254 5.00 -3.65 -5.25
N ALA A 255 5.18 -3.49 -3.94
CA ALA A 255 5.84 -2.31 -3.37
C ALA A 255 7.24 -2.09 -3.97
N GLU A 256 8.00 -3.17 -4.16
CA GLU A 256 9.34 -3.15 -4.76
C GLU A 256 9.31 -2.58 -6.18
N ASP A 257 8.30 -2.93 -6.98
CA ASP A 257 8.16 -2.40 -8.34
C ASP A 257 8.02 -0.89 -8.35
N TYR A 258 7.13 -0.36 -7.50
CA TYR A 258 6.97 1.08 -7.37
C TYR A 258 8.28 1.75 -6.96
N LEU A 259 9.05 1.14 -6.06
CA LEU A 259 10.32 1.69 -5.57
C LEU A 259 11.41 1.72 -6.65
N GLU A 260 11.51 0.66 -7.46
CA GLU A 260 12.53 0.47 -8.48
C GLU A 260 12.24 1.21 -9.79
N LEU A 261 10.97 1.47 -10.10
CA LEU A 261 10.52 2.07 -11.37
C LEU A 261 11.37 3.28 -11.80
N PRO A 262 11.62 4.30 -10.95
CA PRO A 262 12.44 5.45 -11.36
C PRO A 262 13.93 5.16 -11.55
N ALA A 263 14.47 4.10 -10.96
CA ALA A 263 15.86 3.68 -11.20
C ALA A 263 15.99 2.92 -12.53
N LEU A 264 14.97 2.12 -12.87
CA LEU A 264 14.88 1.40 -14.15
C LEU A 264 14.60 2.35 -15.32
N TYR A 265 13.76 3.36 -15.10
CA TYR A 265 13.29 4.29 -16.13
C TYR A 265 13.43 5.77 -15.69
N PRO A 266 14.66 6.28 -15.55
CA PRO A 266 14.91 7.61 -14.99
C PRO A 266 14.47 8.78 -15.89
N ASP A 267 14.18 8.51 -17.16
CA ASP A 267 13.67 9.47 -18.15
C ASP A 267 12.14 9.41 -18.32
N VAL A 268 11.46 8.45 -17.69
CA VAL A 268 10.02 8.25 -17.84
C VAL A 268 9.27 8.96 -16.71
N SER A 269 8.58 10.07 -17.02
CA SER A 269 7.85 10.86 -16.02
C SER A 269 6.82 10.05 -15.23
N TYR A 270 6.16 9.09 -15.88
CA TYR A 270 5.13 8.27 -15.26
C TYR A 270 5.70 7.26 -14.23
N ALA A 271 6.98 6.89 -14.34
CA ALA A 271 7.64 6.04 -13.33
C ALA A 271 7.73 6.76 -11.98
N TYR A 272 8.12 8.04 -12.00
CA TYR A 272 8.11 8.90 -10.81
C TYR A 272 6.69 9.14 -10.31
N TYR A 273 5.74 9.42 -11.20
CA TYR A 273 4.33 9.61 -10.82
C TYR A 273 3.78 8.41 -10.04
N LEU A 274 3.98 7.19 -10.55
CA LEU A 274 3.50 5.96 -9.90
C LEU A 274 4.10 5.76 -8.52
N ARG A 275 5.41 5.94 -8.37
CA ARG A 275 6.07 5.86 -7.06
C ARG A 275 5.57 6.95 -6.11
N GLY A 276 5.34 8.16 -6.63
CA GLY A 276 4.78 9.27 -5.87
C GLY A 276 3.37 8.98 -5.33
N VAL A 277 2.50 8.43 -6.17
CA VAL A 277 1.16 7.98 -5.77
C VAL A 277 1.23 6.85 -4.75
N TYR A 278 2.11 5.87 -4.96
CA TYR A 278 2.37 4.80 -4.00
C TYR A 278 2.76 5.35 -2.63
N PHE A 279 3.76 6.25 -2.57
CA PHE A 279 4.18 6.86 -1.30
C PHE A 279 3.10 7.72 -0.65
N TYR A 280 2.23 8.35 -1.43
CA TYR A 280 1.08 9.08 -0.90
C TYR A 280 0.10 8.13 -0.19
N HIS A 281 -0.27 7.01 -0.82
CA HIS A 281 -1.11 6.00 -0.16
C HIS A 281 -0.41 5.37 1.05
N PHE A 282 0.87 5.03 0.90
CA PHE A 282 1.68 4.49 1.98
C PHE A 282 1.81 5.46 3.16
N ALA A 283 1.80 6.78 2.92
CA ALA A 283 1.72 7.77 3.98
C ALA A 283 0.43 7.62 4.78
N TRP A 284 -0.72 7.56 4.11
CA TRP A 284 -2.03 7.41 4.77
C TRP A 284 -2.14 6.12 5.58
N GLU A 285 -1.57 5.02 5.10
CA GLU A 285 -1.44 3.78 5.88
C GLU A 285 -0.62 3.99 7.17
N ALA A 286 0.51 4.69 7.08
CA ALA A 286 1.35 5.02 8.24
C ALA A 286 0.60 5.88 9.28
N ARG A 287 -0.20 6.84 8.81
CA ARG A 287 -1.04 7.68 9.67
C ARG A 287 -2.12 6.86 10.37
N GLY A 288 -2.68 5.88 9.66
CA GLY A 288 -3.84 5.10 10.06
C GLY A 288 -5.16 5.84 9.90
N LEU A 289 -6.26 5.15 10.22
CA LEU A 289 -7.64 5.64 10.09
C LEU A 289 -8.11 6.52 11.26
N GLY A 290 -7.22 6.79 12.22
CA GLY A 290 -7.53 7.64 13.37
C GLY A 290 -7.92 9.07 12.97
N ILE A 291 -8.81 9.66 13.76
CA ILE A 291 -9.08 11.10 13.72
C ILE A 291 -7.86 11.86 14.26
N THR A 292 -7.74 13.15 13.93
CA THR A 292 -6.50 13.91 14.12
C THR A 292 -5.94 13.88 15.54
N ASN A 293 -6.81 13.82 16.56
CA ASN A 293 -6.45 13.79 17.98
C ASN A 293 -6.18 12.36 18.54
N THR A 294 -6.38 11.30 17.76
CA THR A 294 -6.10 9.91 18.18
C THR A 294 -4.86 9.33 17.50
N VAL A 295 -4.31 10.00 16.48
CA VAL A 295 -3.10 9.56 15.79
C VAL A 295 -1.87 10.00 16.60
N GLY A 296 -1.03 9.02 16.98
CA GLY A 296 0.21 9.28 17.74
C GLY A 296 1.28 10.03 16.94
N GLN A 297 2.20 10.70 17.66
CA GLN A 297 3.27 11.50 17.06
C GLN A 297 4.18 10.68 16.12
N LYS A 298 4.46 9.41 16.46
CA LYS A 298 5.26 8.50 15.61
C LYS A 298 4.61 8.26 14.24
N ASN A 299 3.30 8.02 14.22
CA ASN A 299 2.54 7.82 12.99
C ASN A 299 2.52 9.08 12.13
N TYR A 300 2.40 10.26 12.75
CA TYR A 300 2.55 11.53 12.03
C TYR A 300 3.95 11.72 11.45
N ALA A 301 5.00 11.36 12.19
CA ALA A 301 6.36 11.46 11.69
C ALA A 301 6.54 10.61 10.42
N LEU A 302 6.09 9.36 10.45
CA LEU A 302 6.10 8.45 9.29
C LEU A 302 5.22 8.96 8.13
N PHE A 303 4.03 9.48 8.44
CA PHE A 303 3.14 10.10 7.45
C PHE A 303 3.86 11.22 6.69
N TYR A 304 4.45 12.18 7.41
CA TYR A 304 5.16 13.29 6.77
C TYR A 304 6.45 12.88 6.08
N GLU A 305 7.15 11.86 6.57
CA GLU A 305 8.31 11.29 5.88
C GLU A 305 7.91 10.73 4.51
N ARG A 306 6.87 9.89 4.46
CA ARG A 306 6.38 9.29 3.22
C ARG A 306 5.81 10.33 2.25
N LEU A 307 5.12 11.34 2.77
CA LEU A 307 4.70 12.48 1.95
C LEU A 307 5.89 13.26 1.34
N ARG A 308 7.04 13.33 2.01
CA ARG A 308 8.24 13.95 1.41
C ARG A 308 8.77 13.14 0.23
N TYR A 309 8.78 11.81 0.31
CA TYR A 309 9.14 10.97 -0.83
C TYR A 309 8.17 11.17 -2.00
N ALA A 310 6.86 11.14 -1.72
CA ALA A 310 5.85 11.42 -2.73
C ALA A 310 6.00 12.83 -3.36
N MET A 311 6.36 13.85 -2.56
CA MET A 311 6.59 15.20 -3.08
C MET A 311 7.77 15.25 -4.04
N ALA A 312 8.89 14.60 -3.69
CA ALA A 312 10.09 14.58 -4.51
C ALA A 312 9.80 13.93 -5.87
N ASP A 313 9.12 12.79 -5.86
CA ASP A 313 8.76 12.07 -7.06
C ASP A 313 7.76 12.83 -7.95
N LEU A 314 6.72 13.42 -7.37
CA LEU A 314 5.75 14.21 -8.15
C LEU A 314 6.36 15.48 -8.73
N LYS A 315 7.33 16.09 -8.04
CA LYS A 315 8.11 17.21 -8.60
C LYS A 315 8.96 16.74 -9.78
N GLN A 316 9.65 15.60 -9.65
CA GLN A 316 10.44 15.06 -10.75
C GLN A 316 9.57 14.68 -11.96
N ALA A 317 8.40 14.07 -11.72
CA ALA A 317 7.42 13.78 -12.78
C ALA A 317 6.98 15.06 -13.50
N HIS A 318 6.69 16.13 -12.75
CA HIS A 318 6.36 17.43 -13.30
C HIS A 318 7.52 18.08 -14.07
N GLU A 319 8.75 17.96 -13.60
CA GLU A 319 9.93 18.47 -14.30
C GLU A 319 10.15 17.77 -15.65
N LEU A 320 9.93 16.46 -15.71
CA LEU A 320 10.04 15.66 -16.93
C LEU A 320 8.88 15.91 -17.91
N SER A 321 7.66 16.10 -17.41
CA SER A 321 6.49 16.46 -18.24
C SER A 321 5.69 17.62 -17.64
N PRO A 322 6.11 18.88 -17.91
CA PRO A 322 5.52 20.06 -17.28
C PRO A 322 4.06 20.31 -17.66
N ASN A 323 3.60 19.76 -18.79
CA ASN A 323 2.24 19.97 -19.32
C ASN A 323 1.25 18.89 -18.89
N GLU A 324 1.71 17.85 -18.19
CA GLU A 324 0.84 16.77 -17.71
C GLU A 324 0.03 17.25 -16.49
N GLN A 325 -1.26 17.47 -16.70
CA GLN A 325 -2.12 18.09 -15.70
C GLN A 325 -2.41 17.18 -14.51
N THR A 326 -2.36 15.87 -14.69
CA THR A 326 -2.52 14.91 -13.58
C THR A 326 -1.44 15.12 -12.51
N TYR A 327 -0.21 15.47 -12.92
CA TYR A 327 0.89 15.69 -11.98
C TYR A 327 0.67 16.95 -11.15
N TRP A 328 0.15 18.02 -11.75
CA TRP A 328 -0.15 19.26 -11.03
C TRP A 328 -1.17 19.02 -9.93
N ALA A 329 -2.23 18.30 -10.27
CA ALA A 329 -3.32 18.06 -9.35
C ALA A 329 -2.93 17.09 -8.23
N GLU A 330 -2.13 16.04 -8.47
CA GLU A 330 -1.57 15.23 -7.38
C GLU A 330 -0.59 16.01 -6.51
N LEU A 331 0.30 16.80 -7.11
CA LEU A 331 1.24 17.62 -6.34
C LEU A 331 0.50 18.65 -5.47
N TYR A 332 -0.58 19.26 -5.98
CA TYR A 332 -1.43 20.17 -5.19
C TYR A 332 -1.99 19.46 -3.94
N ASN A 333 -2.47 18.23 -4.13
CA ASN A 333 -3.05 17.43 -3.05
C ASN A 333 -2.05 17.12 -1.95
N LEU A 334 -0.78 17.00 -2.31
CA LEU A 334 0.29 16.70 -1.40
C LEU A 334 0.79 17.97 -0.69
N VAL A 335 1.02 19.05 -1.43
CA VAL A 335 1.65 20.27 -0.92
C VAL A 335 0.82 20.92 0.19
N LYS A 336 -0.51 20.83 0.14
CA LYS A 336 -1.42 21.37 1.17
C LYS A 336 -1.18 20.82 2.59
N HIS A 337 -0.48 19.69 2.72
CA HIS A 337 -0.14 19.11 4.01
C HIS A 337 1.08 19.78 4.67
N PHE A 338 1.88 20.53 3.90
CA PHE A 338 3.09 21.18 4.38
C PHE A 338 2.80 22.63 4.72
N LYS A 339 3.22 23.05 5.92
CA LYS A 339 3.07 24.44 6.39
C LYS A 339 4.39 25.19 6.20
N SER A 340 4.63 25.68 5.00
CA SER A 340 5.77 26.55 4.68
C SER A 340 5.40 27.57 3.61
N LYS A 341 6.11 28.69 3.57
CA LYS A 341 5.88 29.74 2.58
C LYS A 341 6.08 29.24 1.15
N GLU A 342 7.05 28.35 0.93
CA GLU A 342 7.30 27.73 -0.36
C GLU A 342 6.17 26.79 -0.76
N ALA A 343 5.61 26.03 0.20
CA ALA A 343 4.47 25.16 -0.03
C ALA A 343 3.23 25.99 -0.39
N ASP A 344 2.95 27.08 0.32
CA ASP A 344 1.82 27.97 0.05
C ASP A 344 1.90 28.57 -1.36
N LEU A 345 3.08 29.07 -1.77
CA LEU A 345 3.29 29.64 -3.10
C LEU A 345 3.13 28.58 -4.21
N LEU A 346 3.66 27.37 -3.99
CA LEU A 346 3.52 26.27 -4.94
C LEU A 346 2.06 25.82 -5.04
N GLN A 347 1.35 25.75 -3.91
CA GLN A 347 -0.07 25.42 -3.87
C GLN A 347 -0.90 26.43 -4.68
N GLU A 348 -0.68 27.73 -4.49
CA GLU A 348 -1.37 28.79 -5.23
C GLU A 348 -1.12 28.70 -6.74
N LYS A 349 0.15 28.49 -7.13
CA LYS A 349 0.53 28.31 -8.53
C LYS A 349 -0.17 27.09 -9.15
N LEU A 350 -0.13 25.95 -8.47
CA LEU A 350 -0.76 24.72 -8.94
C LEU A 350 -2.27 24.86 -9.06
N TYR A 351 -2.92 25.51 -8.07
CA TYR A 351 -4.35 25.78 -8.14
C TYR A 351 -4.74 26.61 -9.36
N THR A 352 -3.96 27.66 -9.65
CA THR A 352 -4.17 28.51 -10.82
C THR A 352 -4.09 27.70 -12.10
N LEU A 353 -3.05 26.88 -12.26
CA LEU A 353 -2.88 26.01 -13.44
C LEU A 353 -4.03 25.01 -13.59
N ILE A 354 -4.44 24.35 -12.50
CA ILE A 354 -5.54 23.39 -12.49
C ILE A 354 -6.85 24.08 -12.92
N LYS A 355 -7.12 25.28 -12.40
CA LYS A 355 -8.33 26.03 -12.72
C LYS A 355 -8.36 26.51 -14.17
N GLU A 356 -7.25 27.05 -14.68
CA GLU A 356 -7.13 27.53 -16.07
C GLU A 356 -7.30 26.40 -17.10
N ASN A 357 -6.90 25.17 -16.74
CA ASN A 357 -6.97 24.01 -17.63
C ASN A 357 -8.19 23.10 -17.39
N ALA A 358 -9.04 23.43 -16.41
CA ALA A 358 -10.15 22.59 -16.00
C ALA A 358 -11.08 22.22 -17.16
N MET A 359 -11.55 23.18 -17.95
CA MET A 359 -12.52 22.89 -19.02
C MET A 359 -11.96 22.01 -20.16
N GLN A 360 -10.64 21.78 -20.20
CA GLN A 360 -9.99 20.96 -21.21
C GLN A 360 -9.55 19.59 -20.67
N ASN A 361 -9.60 19.38 -19.34
CA ASN A 361 -9.10 18.19 -18.70
C ASN A 361 -10.03 17.71 -17.56
N LEU A 362 -10.57 16.50 -17.70
CA LEU A 362 -11.50 15.91 -16.74
C LEU A 362 -10.92 15.80 -15.32
N TYR A 363 -9.64 15.48 -15.19
CA TYR A 363 -8.98 15.37 -13.89
C TYR A 363 -8.89 16.74 -13.19
N CYS A 364 -8.62 17.80 -13.95
CA CYS A 364 -8.69 19.17 -13.44
C CYS A 364 -10.11 19.58 -13.04
N ILE A 365 -11.14 19.21 -13.81
CA ILE A 365 -12.55 19.42 -13.44
C ILE A 365 -12.86 18.83 -12.07
N GLN A 366 -12.50 17.55 -11.90
CA GLN A 366 -12.73 16.82 -10.66
C GLN A 366 -11.95 17.45 -9.50
N ARG A 367 -10.73 17.94 -9.75
CA ARG A 367 -9.92 18.56 -8.71
C ARG A 367 -10.47 19.92 -8.28
N VAL A 368 -10.87 20.81 -9.18
CA VAL A 368 -11.54 22.07 -8.81
C VAL A 368 -12.85 21.78 -8.07
N SER A 369 -13.63 20.80 -8.54
CA SER A 369 -14.86 20.37 -7.86
C SER A 369 -14.57 19.93 -6.43
N HIS A 370 -13.52 19.14 -6.20
CA HIS A 370 -13.11 18.74 -4.86
C HIS A 370 -12.79 19.94 -3.96
N LEU A 371 -12.09 20.96 -4.46
CA LEU A 371 -11.67 22.12 -3.68
C LEU A 371 -12.82 23.08 -3.36
N ASN A 372 -13.82 23.14 -4.23
CA ASN A 372 -15.01 23.96 -4.00
C ASN A 372 -15.98 23.35 -2.96
N LYS A 373 -15.75 22.11 -2.50
CA LYS A 373 -16.59 21.47 -1.47
C LYS A 373 -16.34 22.08 -0.09
N ALA A 374 -17.41 22.23 0.70
CA ALA A 374 -17.37 22.84 2.03
C ALA A 374 -16.34 22.19 2.98
N ARG A 375 -16.24 20.87 2.99
CA ARG A 375 -15.26 20.14 3.85
C ARG A 375 -13.79 20.43 3.51
N TRP A 376 -13.51 21.04 2.36
CA TRP A 376 -12.16 21.37 1.89
C TRP A 376 -11.91 22.89 1.81
N GLY A 377 -12.77 23.69 2.44
CA GLY A 377 -12.59 25.15 2.53
C GLY A 377 -13.41 25.96 1.52
N GLY A 378 -14.15 25.31 0.61
CA GLY A 378 -15.13 25.97 -0.25
C GLY A 378 -16.50 26.10 0.40
N SER A 379 -17.56 26.05 -0.42
CA SER A 379 -18.96 26.15 0.01
C SER A 379 -19.89 25.36 -0.89
N HIS A 380 -21.07 24.99 -0.39
CA HIS A 380 -22.07 24.29 -1.20
C HIS A 380 -22.45 25.08 -2.46
N LYS A 381 -22.51 26.42 -2.34
CA LYS A 381 -22.76 27.32 -3.46
C LYS A 381 -21.64 27.25 -4.51
N GLU A 382 -20.38 27.36 -4.10
CA GLU A 382 -19.25 27.27 -5.04
C GLU A 382 -19.18 25.91 -5.73
N SER A 383 -19.47 24.82 -5.01
CA SER A 383 -19.52 23.47 -5.59
C SER A 383 -20.60 23.34 -6.67
N LEU A 384 -21.80 23.92 -6.44
CA LEU A 384 -22.90 23.88 -7.41
C LEU A 384 -22.67 24.83 -8.58
N ASP A 385 -22.19 26.05 -8.32
CA ASP A 385 -21.88 27.03 -9.37
C ASP A 385 -20.80 26.47 -10.31
N TRP A 386 -19.79 25.78 -9.76
CA TRP A 386 -18.80 25.05 -10.56
C TRP A 386 -19.40 23.92 -11.39
N ALA A 387 -20.27 23.09 -10.79
CA ALA A 387 -20.93 22.01 -11.52
C ALA A 387 -21.73 22.54 -12.72
N ARG A 388 -22.45 23.66 -12.55
CA ARG A 388 -23.20 24.33 -13.62
C ARG A 388 -22.28 24.90 -14.69
N GLU A 389 -21.15 25.50 -14.30
CA GLU A 389 -20.14 26.00 -15.23
C GLU A 389 -19.59 24.87 -16.09
N VAL A 390 -19.22 23.75 -15.48
CA VAL A 390 -18.73 22.55 -16.17
C VAL A 390 -19.76 22.02 -17.16
N ILE A 391 -21.03 21.89 -16.73
CA ILE A 391 -22.12 21.43 -17.60
C ILE A 391 -22.29 22.35 -18.81
N THR A 392 -22.21 23.66 -18.62
CA THR A 392 -22.40 24.66 -19.68
C THR A 392 -21.28 24.60 -20.74
N HIS A 393 -20.05 24.27 -20.34
CA HIS A 393 -18.90 24.16 -21.25
C HIS A 393 -18.80 22.81 -21.96
N ASN A 394 -19.54 21.80 -21.50
CA ASN A 394 -19.46 20.44 -22.03
C ASN A 394 -20.60 20.14 -23.01
N GLN A 395 -20.33 19.23 -23.94
CA GLN A 395 -21.29 18.85 -24.98
C GLN A 395 -22.51 18.12 -24.39
N LYS A 396 -23.62 18.17 -25.14
CA LYS A 396 -24.80 17.34 -24.87
C LYS A 396 -24.42 15.86 -24.88
N GLY A 397 -24.94 15.09 -23.93
CA GLY A 397 -24.62 13.67 -23.75
C GLY A 397 -23.30 13.41 -23.04
N SER A 398 -22.64 14.42 -22.47
CA SER A 398 -21.41 14.19 -21.70
C SER A 398 -21.69 13.55 -20.34
N PRO A 399 -20.98 12.46 -19.96
CA PRO A 399 -21.14 11.83 -18.65
C PRO A 399 -20.75 12.75 -17.49
N ILE A 400 -19.98 13.82 -17.75
CA ILE A 400 -19.55 14.76 -16.71
C ILE A 400 -20.70 15.50 -16.04
N LYS A 401 -21.89 15.50 -16.65
CA LYS A 401 -23.10 16.09 -16.05
C LYS A 401 -23.46 15.46 -14.70
N ILE A 402 -22.95 14.27 -14.39
CA ILE A 402 -23.10 13.63 -13.08
C ILE A 402 -22.54 14.50 -11.92
N ILE A 403 -21.60 15.41 -12.22
CA ILE A 403 -20.93 16.26 -11.23
C ILE A 403 -21.89 17.11 -10.39
N ILE A 404 -23.06 17.49 -10.93
CA ILE A 404 -24.06 18.24 -10.16
C ILE A 404 -24.74 17.36 -9.10
N PHE A 405 -25.00 16.09 -9.43
CA PHE A 405 -25.51 15.11 -8.47
C PHE A 405 -24.47 14.86 -7.37
N GLU A 406 -23.19 14.69 -7.75
CA GLU A 406 -22.10 14.52 -6.79
C GLU A 406 -21.96 15.72 -5.83
N ALA A 407 -22.15 16.94 -6.33
CA ALA A 407 -22.12 18.16 -5.52
C ALA A 407 -23.29 18.20 -4.51
N LEU A 408 -24.50 17.83 -4.94
CA LEU A 408 -25.69 17.79 -4.07
C LEU A 408 -25.60 16.69 -3.01
N ILE A 409 -25.12 15.51 -3.39
CA ILE A 409 -24.90 14.38 -2.48
C ILE A 409 -23.79 14.69 -1.47
N GLU A 410 -22.74 15.40 -1.89
CA GLU A 410 -21.73 15.91 -0.96
C GLU A 410 -22.33 16.90 0.03
N GLN A 411 -23.17 17.84 -0.44
CA GLN A 411 -23.86 18.79 0.44
C GLN A 411 -24.74 18.06 1.46
N TYR A 412 -25.51 17.07 1.02
CA TYR A 412 -26.29 16.19 1.91
C TYR A 412 -25.40 15.53 2.97
N ASN A 413 -24.33 14.86 2.54
CA ASN A 413 -23.41 14.16 3.43
C ASN A 413 -22.73 15.10 4.42
N TYR A 414 -22.40 16.32 3.98
CA TYR A 414 -21.77 17.31 4.84
C TYR A 414 -22.71 17.75 5.96
N ILE A 415 -23.94 18.14 5.61
CA ILE A 415 -24.93 18.60 6.59
C ILE A 415 -25.26 17.46 7.56
N LEU A 416 -25.42 16.23 7.07
CA LEU A 416 -25.70 15.08 7.91
C LEU A 416 -24.56 14.77 8.91
N LYS A 417 -23.30 14.78 8.45
CA LYS A 417 -22.15 14.36 9.26
C LYS A 417 -21.59 15.47 10.15
N PHE A 418 -21.55 16.70 9.65
CA PHE A 418 -20.90 17.83 10.31
C PHE A 418 -21.89 18.77 11.00
N ASP A 419 -22.95 19.19 10.29
CA ASP A 419 -24.01 20.02 10.91
C ASP A 419 -24.92 19.19 11.83
N ARG A 420 -25.00 17.86 11.59
CA ARG A 420 -25.88 16.90 12.27
C ARG A 420 -27.35 17.29 12.20
N ASP A 421 -27.74 17.84 11.05
CA ASP A 421 -29.09 18.34 10.79
C ASP A 421 -29.74 17.52 9.67
N GLU A 422 -30.43 16.45 10.07
CA GLU A 422 -31.06 15.52 9.14
C GLU A 422 -32.22 16.17 8.36
N GLU A 423 -32.98 17.09 8.99
CA GLU A 423 -34.08 17.79 8.33
C GLU A 423 -33.55 18.67 7.19
N LYS A 424 -32.53 19.48 7.47
CA LYS A 424 -31.88 20.33 6.48
C LYS A 424 -31.18 19.52 5.39
N ALA A 425 -30.56 18.40 5.74
CA ALA A 425 -29.96 17.50 4.76
C ALA A 425 -31.03 16.92 3.81
N ASN A 426 -32.14 16.42 4.35
CA ASN A 426 -33.24 15.86 3.56
C ASN A 426 -34.02 16.92 2.76
N ALA A 427 -33.97 18.20 3.16
CA ALA A 427 -34.61 19.29 2.42
C ALA A 427 -34.06 19.46 1.00
N ILE A 428 -32.79 19.11 0.76
CA ILE A 428 -32.15 19.16 -0.58
C ILE A 428 -32.96 18.35 -1.60
N PHE A 429 -33.39 17.16 -1.22
CA PHE A 429 -34.15 16.27 -2.10
C PHE A 429 -35.62 16.69 -2.26
N LYS A 430 -36.09 17.69 -1.51
CA LYS A 430 -37.48 18.20 -1.61
C LYS A 430 -37.57 19.51 -2.41
N GLU A 431 -36.43 20.10 -2.77
CA GLU A 431 -36.39 21.35 -3.51
C GLU A 431 -36.73 21.11 -4.99
N LEU A 432 -37.94 21.48 -5.40
CA LEU A 432 -38.46 21.24 -6.75
C LEU A 432 -37.57 21.86 -7.84
N ALA A 433 -37.04 23.06 -7.60
CA ALA A 433 -36.15 23.72 -8.58
C ALA A 433 -34.87 22.91 -8.83
N LEU A 434 -34.28 22.30 -7.79
CA LEU A 434 -33.11 21.44 -7.94
C LEU A 434 -33.47 20.11 -8.61
N GLN A 435 -34.61 19.51 -8.24
CA GLN A 435 -35.10 18.31 -8.92
C GLN A 435 -35.29 18.56 -10.42
N ASP A 436 -35.99 19.63 -10.78
CA ASP A 436 -36.23 20.01 -12.18
C ASP A 436 -34.90 20.25 -12.93
N GLU A 437 -33.94 20.93 -12.29
CA GLU A 437 -32.61 21.17 -12.85
C GLU A 437 -31.86 19.86 -13.13
N VAL A 438 -31.81 18.92 -12.19
CA VAL A 438 -31.00 17.71 -12.39
C VAL A 438 -31.72 16.66 -13.25
N ASN A 439 -33.06 16.64 -13.23
CA ASN A 439 -33.87 15.71 -14.01
C ASN A 439 -33.73 15.90 -15.52
N GLN A 440 -33.42 17.11 -15.98
CA GLN A 440 -33.16 17.36 -17.40
C GLN A 440 -31.93 16.60 -17.93
N TYR A 441 -31.05 16.12 -17.04
CA TYR A 441 -29.84 15.38 -17.41
C TYR A 441 -30.01 13.86 -17.31
N PHE A 442 -31.14 13.37 -16.80
CA PHE A 442 -31.36 11.94 -16.54
C PHE A 442 -31.17 11.07 -17.78
N ASP A 443 -31.91 11.35 -18.86
CA ASP A 443 -31.87 10.53 -20.08
C ASP A 443 -30.48 10.56 -20.74
N GLU A 444 -29.79 11.70 -20.66
CA GLU A 444 -28.43 11.83 -21.19
C GLU A 444 -27.41 11.01 -20.39
N LEU A 445 -27.52 11.01 -19.06
CA LEU A 445 -26.66 10.22 -18.18
C LEU A 445 -26.97 8.73 -18.26
N LEU A 446 -28.24 8.36 -18.40
CA LEU A 446 -28.70 6.99 -18.59
C LEU A 446 -28.04 6.36 -19.83
N ALA A 447 -28.00 7.10 -20.94
CA ALA A 447 -27.34 6.68 -22.18
C ALA A 447 -25.81 6.55 -22.07
N CYS A 448 -25.21 7.06 -20.98
CA CYS A 448 -23.78 6.97 -20.72
C CYS A 448 -23.40 5.79 -19.82
N ILE A 449 -24.34 5.13 -19.14
CA ILE A 449 -24.02 4.10 -18.12
C ILE A 449 -23.20 2.96 -18.72
N GLU A 450 -23.51 2.50 -19.93
CA GLU A 450 -22.72 1.46 -20.62
C GLU A 450 -21.26 1.83 -20.88
N LYS A 451 -20.99 3.13 -21.02
CA LYS A 451 -19.71 3.66 -21.52
C LYS A 451 -18.87 4.29 -20.42
N ALA A 452 -19.43 4.42 -19.22
CA ALA A 452 -18.84 5.16 -18.12
C ALA A 452 -18.66 4.25 -16.89
N ASP A 453 -17.82 4.71 -15.96
CA ASP A 453 -17.52 4.04 -14.70
C ASP A 453 -18.79 3.79 -13.85
N ASP A 454 -18.78 2.77 -12.99
CA ASP A 454 -19.91 2.30 -12.13
C ASP A 454 -20.52 3.39 -11.21
N ASN A 455 -19.86 4.55 -11.15
CA ASN A 455 -20.26 5.67 -10.30
C ASN A 455 -21.54 6.37 -10.80
N ILE A 456 -21.84 6.39 -12.10
CA ILE A 456 -23.05 7.09 -12.61
C ILE A 456 -24.33 6.42 -12.10
N SER A 457 -24.46 5.10 -12.31
CA SER A 457 -25.63 4.33 -11.90
C SER A 457 -25.86 4.43 -10.40
N THR A 458 -24.82 4.22 -9.60
CA THR A 458 -24.86 4.31 -8.13
C THR A 458 -25.28 5.70 -7.65
N THR A 459 -24.72 6.75 -8.26
CA THR A 459 -25.03 8.15 -7.92
C THR A 459 -26.48 8.50 -8.24
N LEU A 460 -26.99 8.11 -9.42
CA LEU A 460 -28.38 8.35 -9.80
C LEU A 460 -29.35 7.54 -8.94
N MET A 461 -29.04 6.27 -8.66
CA MET A 461 -29.85 5.41 -7.78
C MET A 461 -30.02 6.03 -6.40
N PHE A 462 -28.91 6.47 -5.77
CA PHE A 462 -28.96 7.15 -4.48
C PHE A 462 -29.83 8.40 -4.53
N TRP A 463 -29.67 9.24 -5.56
CA TRP A 463 -30.45 10.46 -5.71
C TRP A 463 -31.95 10.17 -5.81
N TYR A 464 -32.35 9.28 -6.72
CA TYR A 464 -33.76 9.00 -6.97
C TYR A 464 -34.43 8.20 -5.85
N GLU A 465 -33.68 7.38 -5.11
CA GLU A 465 -34.14 6.77 -3.86
C GLU A 465 -34.51 7.85 -2.83
N LYS A 466 -33.66 8.86 -2.65
CA LYS A 466 -33.91 9.96 -1.70
C LYS A 466 -35.05 10.88 -2.12
N VAL A 467 -35.24 11.07 -3.42
CA VAL A 467 -36.38 11.83 -3.97
C VAL A 467 -37.69 11.03 -3.90
N GLY A 468 -37.62 9.69 -3.92
CA GLY A 468 -38.79 8.81 -3.96
C GLY A 468 -39.35 8.61 -5.38
N ASP A 469 -38.50 8.70 -6.41
CA ASP A 469 -38.89 8.52 -7.81
C ASP A 469 -38.74 7.06 -8.24
N ALA A 470 -39.76 6.26 -7.92
CA ALA A 470 -39.78 4.83 -8.21
C ALA A 470 -39.61 4.50 -9.70
N GLN A 471 -40.11 5.35 -10.60
CA GLN A 471 -40.07 5.09 -12.04
C GLN A 471 -38.64 5.15 -12.58
N ARG A 472 -37.86 6.16 -12.17
CA ARG A 472 -36.45 6.28 -12.58
C ARG A 472 -35.58 5.20 -11.94
N ILE A 473 -35.90 4.79 -10.71
CA ILE A 473 -35.21 3.66 -10.05
C ILE A 473 -35.45 2.35 -10.81
N GLU A 474 -36.69 2.05 -11.20
CA GLU A 474 -37.03 0.88 -12.01
C GLU A 474 -36.28 0.92 -13.34
N THR A 475 -36.29 2.07 -14.02
CA THR A 475 -35.55 2.27 -15.28
C THR A 475 -34.06 2.01 -15.14
N LEU A 476 -33.43 2.53 -14.07
CA LEU A 476 -32.01 2.29 -13.78
C LEU A 476 -31.74 0.81 -13.48
N THR A 477 -32.62 0.17 -12.71
CA THR A 477 -32.48 -1.24 -12.32
C THR A 477 -32.57 -2.17 -13.52
N ASP A 478 -33.55 -1.97 -14.40
CA ASP A 478 -33.73 -2.74 -15.62
C ASP A 478 -32.52 -2.61 -16.55
N LEU A 479 -31.98 -1.40 -16.69
CA LEU A 479 -30.80 -1.14 -17.51
C LEU A 479 -29.57 -1.85 -16.95
N ILE A 480 -29.32 -1.73 -15.64
CA ILE A 480 -28.17 -2.38 -14.98
C ILE A 480 -28.25 -3.90 -15.11
N GLN A 481 -29.45 -4.49 -14.99
CA GLN A 481 -29.65 -5.94 -15.14
C GLN A 481 -29.47 -6.45 -16.57
N SER A 482 -29.46 -5.56 -17.56
CA SER A 482 -29.26 -5.93 -18.96
C SER A 482 -27.79 -6.09 -19.37
N PHE A 483 -26.87 -5.64 -18.50
CA PHE A 483 -25.41 -5.80 -18.64
C PHE A 483 -24.93 -7.04 -17.89
#